data_AF-A0A8T3U739-F1
#
_entry.id   AF-A0A8T3U739-F1
#
_cell.length_a   1.000
_cell.length_b   1.000
_cell.length_c   1.000
_cell.angle_alpha   90.00
_cell.angle_beta   90.00
_cell.angle_gamma   90.00
#
_symmetry.space_group_name_H-M   'P 1'
#
loop_
_entity.id
_entity.type
_entity.pdbx_description
1 polymer ?
#
loop_
_entity_poly.entity_id
_entity_poly.type
_entity_poly.pdbx_seq_one_letter_code
_entity_poly.pdbx_strand_id
1 'polypeptide(L)' 'TEPGFSGNTATTSGKPARMENGLEISVPLFIEIGEKLKIDTRTKKYVERVKN' A
#
# COMPACT_ATOMS: atom_id res chain seq x y z
N THR A 1 -10.17 32.32 -8.78
CA THR A 1 -9.91 31.12 -9.62
C THR A 1 -8.46 30.77 -9.45
N GLU A 2 -8.14 29.96 -8.45
CA GLU A 2 -6.77 29.47 -8.25
C GLU A 2 -6.84 28.01 -7.83
N PRO A 3 -6.92 27.06 -8.78
CA PRO A 3 -6.74 25.67 -8.47
C PRO A 3 -5.24 25.40 -8.41
N GLY A 4 -4.62 25.72 -7.28
CA GLY A 4 -3.33 25.17 -6.89
C GLY A 4 -3.48 23.70 -6.53
N PHE A 5 -3.75 22.84 -7.50
CA PHE A 5 -3.90 21.39 -7.32
C PHE A 5 -3.02 20.61 -8.28
N SER A 6 -1.78 21.07 -8.49
CA SER A 6 -0.69 20.20 -8.94
C SER A 6 -0.07 19.51 -7.72
N GLY A 7 -0.91 18.86 -6.91
CA GLY A 7 -0.51 18.07 -5.74
C GLY A 7 -0.20 16.60 -6.07
N ASN A 8 -0.10 16.26 -7.35
CA ASN A 8 0.38 14.94 -7.81
C ASN A 8 1.91 14.92 -7.89
N THR A 9 2.61 15.45 -6.89
CA THR A 9 4.00 15.03 -6.71
C THR A 9 3.93 13.66 -6.07
N ALA A 10 4.29 12.64 -6.84
CA ALA A 10 4.46 11.26 -6.43
C ALA A 10 5.15 11.17 -5.06
N THR A 11 4.35 11.22 -4.01
CA THR A 11 4.79 10.86 -2.68
C THR A 11 4.75 9.35 -2.72
N THR A 12 5.93 8.75 -2.85
CA THR A 12 6.21 7.33 -2.63
C THR A 12 5.91 6.96 -1.16
N SER A 13 4.73 7.33 -0.70
CA SER A 13 4.16 7.05 0.61
C SER A 13 3.23 5.89 0.35
N GLY A 14 3.69 4.67 0.63
CA GLY A 14 2.84 3.49 0.53
C GLY A 14 1.52 3.72 1.27
N LYS A 15 0.42 3.23 0.70
CA LYS A 15 -0.89 3.28 1.34
C LYS A 15 -0.86 2.37 2.58
N PRO A 16 -1.35 2.82 3.75
CA PRO A 16 -1.58 1.90 4.86
C PRO A 16 -2.67 0.90 4.46
N ALA A 17 -2.33 -0.38 4.43
CA ALA A 17 -3.28 -1.47 4.26
C ALA A 17 -3.44 -2.22 5.58
N ARG A 18 -4.69 -2.37 5.99
CA ARG A 18 -5.08 -3.19 7.13
C ARG A 18 -5.42 -4.58 6.63
N MET A 19 -4.70 -5.56 7.15
CA MET A 19 -4.95 -6.98 6.88
C MET A 19 -6.12 -7.49 7.72
N GLU A 20 -6.70 -8.63 7.34
CA GLU A 20 -7.84 -9.23 8.07
C GLU A 20 -7.51 -9.59 9.52
N ASN A 21 -6.23 -9.86 9.81
CA ASN A 21 -5.74 -10.10 11.16
C ASN A 21 -5.58 -8.81 12.01
N GLY A 22 -5.94 -7.63 11.46
CA GLY A 22 -5.82 -6.33 12.11
C GLY A 22 -4.43 -5.68 12.01
N LEU A 23 -3.50 -6.27 11.27
CA LEU A 23 -2.14 -5.76 11.12
C LEU A 23 -2.09 -4.69 10.02
N GLU A 24 -1.59 -3.51 10.36
CA GLU A 24 -1.42 -2.40 9.42
C GLU A 24 -0.01 -2.39 8.85
N ILE A 25 0.12 -2.46 7.52
CA ILE A 25 1.39 -2.37 6.82
C ILE A 25 1.33 -1.33 5.71
N SER A 26 2.47 -0.74 5.34
CA SER A 26 2.55 0.12 4.17
C SER A 26 2.70 -0.74 2.92
N VAL A 27 1.70 -0.67 2.03
CA VAL A 27 1.73 -1.34 0.72
C VAL A 27 1.87 -0.31 -0.39
N PRO A 28 2.37 -0.71 -1.57
CA PRO A 28 2.40 0.18 -2.72
C PRO A 28 1.00 0.66 -3.13
N LEU A 29 0.92 1.87 -3.70
CA LEU A 29 -0.33 2.52 -4.10
C LEU A 29 -1.13 1.76 -5.17
N PHE A 30 -0.48 0.87 -5.93
CA PHE A 30 -1.10 0.07 -6.99
C PHE A 30 -1.77 -1.22 -6.49
N ILE A 31 -1.79 -1.46 -5.17
CA ILE A 31 -2.42 -2.63 -4.57
C ILE A 31 -3.90 -2.35 -4.30
N GLU A 32 -4.78 -3.23 -4.76
CA GLU A 32 -6.22 -3.15 -4.54
C GLU A 32 -6.72 -4.16 -3.49
N ILE A 33 -7.93 -3.95 -2.98
CA ILE A 33 -8.56 -4.85 -2.00
C ILE A 33 -8.96 -6.14 -2.71
N GLY A 34 -8.54 -7.29 -2.17
CA GLY A 34 -8.75 -8.61 -2.77
C GLY A 34 -7.51 -9.20 -3.45
N GLU A 35 -6.46 -8.41 -3.65
CA GLU A 35 -5.15 -8.88 -4.11
C GLU A 35 -4.42 -9.68 -3.04
N LYS A 36 -3.74 -10.77 -3.43
CA LYS A 36 -2.91 -11.55 -2.52
C LYS A 36 -1.50 -10.95 -2.46
N LEU A 37 -1.11 -10.56 -1.25
CA LEU A 37 0.21 -10.02 -0.99
C LEU A 37 0.96 -10.96 -0.06
N LYS A 38 2.25 -11.13 -0.30
CA LYS A 38 3.13 -11.82 0.61
C LYS A 38 3.74 -10.80 1.55
N ILE A 39 3.53 -11.05 2.84
CA ILE A 39 3.98 -10.19 3.92
C ILE A 39 4.88 -11.02 4.82
N ASP A 40 6.01 -10.45 5.19
CA ASP A 40 6.88 -11.05 6.19
C ASP A 40 6.32 -10.71 7.57
N THR A 41 5.81 -11.71 8.29
CA THR A 41 5.23 -11.54 9.63
C THR A 41 6.28 -11.28 10.71
N ARG A 42 7.56 -11.56 10.46
CA ARG A 42 8.67 -11.26 11.38
C ARG A 42 9.03 -9.78 11.34
N THR A 43 9.10 -9.21 10.14
CA THR A 43 9.45 -7.79 9.94
C THR A 43 8.25 -6.88 9.75
N LYS A 44 7.04 -7.44 9.60
CA LYS A 44 5.78 -6.75 9.26
C LYS A 44 5.89 -5.89 8.00
N LYS A 45 6.70 -6.35 7.05
CA LYS A 45 6.92 -5.65 5.78
C LYS A 45 6.25 -6.39 4.63
N TYR A 46 5.72 -5.59 3.70
CA TYR A 46 5.34 -6.07 2.38
C TYR A 46 6.60 -6.64 1.68
N VAL A 47 6.48 -7.86 1.15
CA VAL A 47 7.57 -8.52 0.41
C VAL A 47 7.31 -8.42 -1.08
N GLU A 48 6.18 -8.96 -1.54
CA GLU A 48 5.85 -9.06 -2.95
C GLU A 48 4.34 -9.22 -3.16
N ARG A 49 3.86 -8.88 -4.37
CA ARG A 49 2.49 -9.16 -4.80
C ARG A 49 2.46 -10.53 -5.44
N VAL A 50 1.64 -11.42 -4.90
CA VAL A 50 1.44 -12.75 -5.46
C VAL A 50 0.44 -12.61 -6.61
N LYS A 51 0.94 -12.55 -7.85
CA LYS A 51 0.10 -12.74 -9.04
C LYS A 51 -0.17 -14.24 -9.19
N ASN A 52 -1.45 -14.58 -9.36
CA ASN A 52 -1.89 -15.94 -9.62
C ASN A 52 -2.10 -16.17 -11.11
#